data_AF-A0A2D6FGL2-F1
#
_entry.id   AF-A0A2D6FGL2-F1
#
_cell.length_a   1.000
_cell.length_b   1.000
_cell.length_c   1.000
_cell.angle_alpha   90.00
_cell.angle_beta   90.00
_cell.angle_gamma   90.00
#
_symmetry.space_group_name_H-M   'P 1'
#
loop_
_entity.id
_entity.type
_entity.pdbx_description
1 polymer ?
#
loop_
_entity_poly.entity_id
_entity_poly.type
_entity_poly.pdbx_seq_one_letter_code
_entity_poly.pdbx_strand_id
1 'polypeptide(L)'
;MASVSQRLLGVSLLTAVSVMLPQRAMAQSEVWLLGPNSRTGEQSTVVPTDCVEGADGSITCNTKIVNPPGDTPAKPFFNPFSNN
;
A
#
# COMPACT_ATOMS: atom_id res chain seq x y z
N MET A 1 2.18 -10.71 46.77
CA MET A 1 1.25 -9.89 45.96
C MET A 1 1.99 -8.64 45.52
N ALA A 2 2.20 -8.41 44.23
CA ALA A 2 2.95 -7.23 43.75
C ALA A 2 2.17 -5.93 44.06
N SER A 3 2.87 -4.94 44.60
CA SER A 3 2.34 -3.60 44.91
C SER A 3 1.74 -2.94 43.66
N VAL A 4 0.70 -2.12 43.83
CA VAL A 4 0.05 -1.35 42.76
C VAL A 4 1.08 -0.54 41.96
N SER A 5 2.10 0.01 42.63
CA SER A 5 3.20 0.76 41.98
C SER A 5 4.05 -0.13 41.07
N GLN A 6 4.28 -1.39 41.46
CA GLN A 6 5.05 -2.37 40.69
C GLN A 6 4.27 -2.90 39.48
N ARG A 7 2.94 -2.94 39.57
CA ARG A 7 2.05 -3.24 38.45
C ARG A 7 2.02 -2.09 37.43
N LEU A 8 1.96 -0.85 37.89
CA LEU A 8 1.96 0.35 37.03
C LEU A 8 3.27 0.46 36.24
N LEU A 9 4.42 0.27 36.90
CA LEU A 9 5.73 0.23 36.23
C LEU A 9 5.82 -0.87 35.17
N GLY A 10 5.29 -2.07 35.47
CA GLY A 10 5.25 -3.17 34.51
C GLY A 10 4.42 -2.85 33.26
N VAL A 11 3.27 -2.19 33.44
CA VAL A 11 2.41 -1.75 32.32
C VAL A 11 3.11 -0.68 31.48
N SER A 12 3.73 0.32 32.10
CA SER A 12 4.46 1.38 31.40
C SER A 12 5.65 0.85 30.58
N LEU A 13 6.33 -0.18 31.09
CA LEU A 13 7.46 -0.78 30.36
C LEU A 13 6.96 -1.59 29.15
N LEU A 14 5.87 -2.34 29.30
CA LEU A 14 5.29 -3.12 28.21
C LEU A 14 4.76 -2.25 27.06
N THR A 15 4.14 -1.11 27.37
CA THR A 15 3.67 -0.18 26.34
C THR A 15 4.83 0.49 25.60
N ALA A 16 5.90 0.88 26.31
CA ALA A 16 7.09 1.47 25.68
C ALA A 16 7.78 0.52 24.70
N VAL A 17 7.88 -0.77 25.03
CA VAL A 17 8.49 -1.78 24.15
C VAL A 17 7.63 -2.04 22.91
N SER A 18 6.30 -1.94 23.04
CA SER A 18 5.36 -2.19 21.94
C SER A 18 5.48 -1.17 20.79
N VAL A 19 5.88 0.07 21.09
CA VAL A 19 6.05 1.15 20.10
C VAL A 19 7.35 1.01 19.30
N MET A 20 8.34 0.29 19.84
CA MET A 20 9.64 0.08 19.17
C MET A 20 9.64 -1.14 18.22
N LEU A 21 8.56 -1.91 18.17
CA LEU A 21 8.44 -3.03 17.23
C LEU A 21 8.30 -2.48 15.79
N PRO A 22 9.05 -3.02 14.82
CA PRO A 22 8.91 -2.61 13.42
C PRO A 22 7.48 -2.87 12.97
N GLN A 23 6.76 -1.80 12.63
CA GLN A 23 5.44 -1.92 12.05
C GLN A 23 5.60 -2.58 10.70
N ARG A 24 4.93 -3.72 10.51
CA ARG A 24 4.89 -4.41 9.21
C ARG A 24 4.29 -3.42 8.21
N ALA A 25 5.11 -2.91 7.29
CA ALA A 25 4.62 -2.22 6.11
C ALA A 25 3.81 -3.25 5.31
N MET A 26 2.48 -3.17 5.39
CA MET A 26 1.63 -3.94 4.51
C MET A 26 1.83 -3.38 3.10
N ALA A 27 2.31 -4.21 2.17
CA ALA A 27 2.30 -3.82 0.77
C ALA A 27 0.83 -3.69 0.36
N GLN A 28 0.36 -2.45 0.17
CA GLN A 28 -0.97 -2.19 -0.34
C GLN A 28 -1.04 -2.75 -1.75
N SER A 29 -1.78 -3.84 -1.94
CA SER A 29 -2.08 -4.35 -3.28
C SER A 29 -3.34 -3.65 -3.77
N GLU A 30 -3.21 -2.89 -4.85
CA GLU A 30 -4.35 -2.27 -5.50
C GLU A 30 -4.70 -3.04 -6.77
N VAL A 31 -6.00 -3.27 -6.98
CA VAL A 31 -6.54 -3.91 -8.18
C VAL A 31 -7.56 -2.96 -8.77
N TRP A 32 -7.39 -2.61 -10.05
CA TRP A 32 -8.30 -1.71 -10.74
C TRP A 32 -9.22 -2.52 -11.65
N LEU A 33 -10.53 -2.37 -11.42
CA LEU A 33 -11.55 -2.83 -12.37
C LEU A 33 -11.62 -1.80 -13.50
N LEU A 34 -10.89 -2.08 -14.57
CA LEU A 34 -10.90 -1.21 -15.74
C LEU A 34 -12.17 -1.48 -16.56
N GLY A 35 -12.83 -0.40 -17.00
CA GLY A 35 -14.04 -0.48 -17.81
C GLY A 35 -13.81 -1.10 -19.20
N PRO A 36 -14.90 -1.34 -19.96
CA PRO A 36 -14.81 -1.82 -21.34
C PRO A 36 -13.92 -0.90 -22.19
N ASN A 37 -13.14 -1.49 -23.10
CA ASN A 37 -12.10 -0.84 -23.92
C ASN A 37 -10.87 -0.32 -23.16
N SER A 38 -10.63 -0.80 -21.94
CA SER A 38 -9.34 -0.59 -21.27
C SER A 38 -8.17 -1.02 -22.16
N ARG A 39 -7.09 -0.22 -22.16
CA ARG A 39 -5.86 -0.49 -22.92
C ARG A 39 -4.69 -0.70 -21.97
N THR A 40 -4.88 -1.59 -20.99
CA THR A 40 -3.90 -1.90 -19.94
C THR A 40 -3.60 -3.39 -20.00
N GLY A 41 -2.36 -3.74 -20.34
CA GLY A 41 -1.89 -5.12 -20.35
C GLY A 41 -1.16 -5.54 -19.08
N GLU A 42 -0.76 -6.80 -19.04
CA GLU A 42 -0.09 -7.44 -17.90
C GLU A 42 1.17 -6.69 -17.43
N GLN A 43 1.91 -6.12 -18.37
CA GLN A 43 3.14 -5.38 -18.12
C GLN A 43 2.91 -3.87 -17.88
N SER A 44 1.66 -3.45 -17.75
CA SER A 44 1.38 -2.04 -17.46
C SER A 44 1.69 -1.75 -16.00
N THR A 45 2.23 -0.56 -15.75
CA THR A 45 2.59 -0.12 -14.41
C THR A 45 1.76 1.08 -14.01
N VAL A 46 1.39 1.15 -12.73
CA VAL A 46 0.80 2.34 -12.15
C VAL A 46 1.93 3.21 -11.64
N VAL A 47 2.05 4.41 -12.19
CA VAL A 47 3.10 5.36 -11.82
C VAL A 47 2.44 6.53 -11.09
N PRO A 48 2.92 6.88 -9.88
CA PRO A 48 2.46 8.09 -9.19
C PRO A 48 2.82 9.34 -9.99
N THR A 49 1.88 10.28 -10.07
CA THR A 49 2.08 11.61 -10.66
C THR A 49 1.53 12.68 -9.73
N ASP A 50 1.98 13.92 -9.91
CA ASP A 50 1.42 15.10 -9.24
C ASP A 50 1.32 14.95 -7.70
N CYS A 51 2.35 14.37 -7.07
CA CYS A 51 2.36 14.15 -5.64
C CYS A 51 2.41 15.47 -4.85
N VAL A 52 1.55 15.58 -3.85
CA VAL A 52 1.48 16.72 -2.92
C VAL A 52 1.62 16.23 -1.48
N GLU A 53 2.40 16.97 -0.68
CA GLU A 53 2.57 16.71 0.75
C GLU A 53 1.59 17.57 1.56
N GLY A 54 0.83 16.91 2.43
CA GLY A 54 -0.08 17.55 3.37
C GLY A 54 0.64 18.13 4.59
N ALA A 55 -0.02 19.05 5.29
CA ALA A 55 0.53 19.64 6.52
C ALA A 55 0.74 18.62 7.66
N ASP A 56 0.12 17.45 7.55
CA ASP A 56 0.23 16.30 8.43
C ASP A 56 1.35 15.32 8.03
N GLY A 57 2.14 15.64 6.98
CA GLY A 57 3.19 14.78 6.43
C GLY A 57 2.68 13.64 5.56
N SER A 58 1.37 13.61 5.25
CA SER A 58 0.82 12.65 4.28
C SER A 58 1.24 13.01 2.86
N ILE A 59 1.46 12.01 1.99
CA ILE A 59 1.74 12.22 0.57
C ILE A 59 0.55 11.68 -0.22
N THR A 60 -0.09 12.54 -1.02
CA THR A 60 -1.17 12.17 -1.93
C THR A 60 -0.69 12.34 -3.36
N CYS A 61 -0.80 11.30 -4.17
CA CYS A 61 -0.43 11.34 -5.59
C CYS A 61 -1.63 10.99 -6.47
N ASN A 62 -1.70 11.61 -7.65
CA ASN A 62 -2.47 11.05 -8.75
C ASN A 62 -1.76 9.78 -9.26
N THR A 63 -2.45 9.00 -10.08
CA THR A 63 -1.87 7.83 -10.72
C THR A 63 -2.11 7.83 -12.21
N LYS A 64 -1.13 7.34 -12.96
CA LYS A 64 -1.22 7.14 -14.40
C LYS A 64 -0.80 5.72 -14.75
N ILE A 65 -1.53 5.10 -15.68
CA ILE A 65 -1.13 3.83 -16.28
C ILE A 65 -0.08 4.09 -17.37
N VAL A 66 1.06 3.41 -17.25
CA VAL A 66 2.11 3.38 -18.26
C VAL A 66 2.19 1.99 -18.85
N ASN A 67 1.92 1.89 -20.15
CA ASN A 67 2.09 0.67 -20.92
C ASN A 67 3.56 0.52 -21.36
N PRO A 68 4.04 -0.71 -21.59
CA PRO A 68 5.34 -0.93 -22.20
C PRO A 68 5.40 -0.29 -23.61
N PRO A 69 6.60 0.05 -24.11
CA PRO A 69 6.77 0.62 -25.44
C PRO A 69 6.22 -0.31 -26.53
N GLY A 70 5.44 0.23 -27.47
CA GLY A 70 4.94 -0.50 -28.63
C GLY A 70 3.88 0.28 -29.41
N ASP A 71 3.72 -0.05 -30.68
CA ASP A 71 2.77 0.60 -31.58
C ASP A 71 1.35 0.00 -31.48
N THR A 72 1.21 -1.10 -30.74
CA THR A 72 -0.06 -1.81 -30.54
C THR A 72 -0.70 -1.40 -29.21
N PRO A 73 -2.04 -1.18 -29.17
CA PRO A 73 -2.79 -1.09 -27.91
C PRO A 73 -2.44 -2.23 -26.95
N ALA A 74 -2.22 -1.93 -25.67
CA ALA A 74 -2.01 -3.00 -24.68
C ALA A 74 -3.30 -3.82 -24.51
N LYS A 75 -3.17 -5.15 -24.59
CA LYS A 75 -4.27 -6.10 -24.46
C LYS A 75 -4.73 -6.17 -23.00
N PRO A 76 -6.01 -5.97 -22.66
CA PRO A 76 -6.54 -6.18 -21.31
C PRO A 76 -6.06 -7.51 -20.72
N PHE A 77 -5.43 -7.44 -19.55
CA PHE A 77 -5.07 -8.61 -18.78
C PHE A 77 -6.06 -8.81 -17.64
N PHE A 78 -6.66 -9.99 -17.57
CA PHE A 78 -7.56 -10.40 -16.50
C PHE A 78 -7.25 -11.85 -16.14
N ASN A 79 -6.80 -12.09 -14.91
CA ASN A 79 -6.63 -13.44 -14.36
C ASN A 79 -7.71 -13.69 -13.29
N PRO A 80 -8.83 -14.37 -13.62
CA PRO A 80 -9.91 -14.63 -12.67
C PRO A 80 -9.56 -15.63 -11.57
N PHE A 81 -8.47 -16.40 -11.71
CA PHE A 81 -8.13 -17.48 -10.77
C PHE A 81 -6.65 -17.36 -10.37
N SER A 82 -6.39 -16.55 -9.36
CA SER A 82 -5.12 -16.58 -8.61
C SER A 82 -5.22 -17.64 -7.52
N ASN A 83 -4.97 -18.91 -7.85
CA ASN A 83 -4.73 -19.93 -6.83
C ASN A 83 -3.30 -19.72 -6.29
N ASN A 84 -3.20 -19.28 -5.04
CA ASN A 84 -1.97 -19.31 -4.26
C ASN A 84 -2.07 -20.43 -3.23
#